data_AF-A0A939JRP0-F1
#
_entry.id   AF-A0A939JRP0-F1
#
_cell.length_a   1.000
_cell.length_b   1.000
_cell.length_c   1.000
_cell.angle_alpha   90.00
_cell.angle_beta   90.00
_cell.angle_gamma   90.00
#
_symmetry.space_group_name_H-M   'P 1'
#
loop_
_entity.id
_entity.type
_entity.pdbx_description
1 polymer ?
#
loop_
_entity_poly.entity_id
_entity_poly.type
_entity_poly.pdbx_seq_one_letter_code
_entity_poly.pdbx_strand_id
1 'polypeptide(L)'
;MPVPLQHDPCRTREAITRWLADRFPGEGTPTIGSLSTPVETGFSGQTLLCDARWDRQGRSTVRPLAIRVAPVTHSLLPESPWGRQVRLQELLAGTDVPVARVHGSEPSGELLGAPFVVMERIDGRVPGDIPSYHRSGWLAELRPADRARVWNGGLRLMARLHRLEPGTLDLSFLDDPAHGGAYGPVGIRRQFGECLAHLGFYGVQDDPVVARAADWLRENLPEEPDPPRLLWGDARIGNIIYAGQTPAALLDWEMATLGAPESDLAWYLFTDRYLSEGLGLPRLPGLPGRRETVATYASLLGRPLRDLAFYDVFAAFRFGLLTSRLTRLMTSTGIHWSGGRTPYLRCAVLLARVLDEAGDGTSSPVGPGAEDEVQGRHDRRQHPGHHGDQDR
;
A
#
# COMPACT_ATOMS: atom_id res chain seq x y z
N MET A 1 19.55 2.89 -12.13
CA MET A 1 20.67 2.31 -11.35
C MET A 1 21.95 3.11 -11.62
N PRO A 2 22.82 3.40 -10.64
CA PRO A 2 22.62 3.64 -9.20
C PRO A 2 22.78 5.15 -8.86
N VAL A 3 22.62 5.52 -7.60
CA VAL A 3 23.24 6.75 -7.06
C VAL A 3 24.77 6.52 -7.12
N PRO A 4 25.57 7.31 -7.85
CA PRO A 4 27.00 7.02 -8.08
C PRO A 4 27.92 7.05 -6.85
N LEU A 5 27.39 7.04 -5.62
CA LEU A 5 28.12 6.93 -4.36
C LEU A 5 27.95 5.56 -3.66
N GLN A 6 27.08 4.67 -4.16
CA GLN A 6 26.86 3.32 -3.59
C GLN A 6 27.89 2.27 -4.07
N HIS A 7 28.91 2.67 -4.83
CA HIS A 7 29.92 1.76 -5.37
C HIS A 7 31.02 1.36 -4.37
N ASP A 8 31.00 1.93 -3.16
CA ASP A 8 31.95 1.57 -2.10
C ASP A 8 31.20 1.29 -0.77
N PRO A 9 30.89 0.01 -0.50
CA PRO A 9 30.27 -0.42 0.75
C PRO A 9 31.09 -0.02 2.00
N CYS A 10 32.41 0.12 1.90
CA CYS A 10 33.26 0.56 3.00
C CYS A 10 33.04 2.04 3.29
N ARG A 11 33.08 2.91 2.27
CA ARG A 11 32.77 4.35 2.45
C ARG A 11 31.36 4.58 2.97
N THR A 12 30.39 3.83 2.47
CA THR A 12 29.00 3.91 2.94
C THR A 12 28.92 3.55 4.43
N ARG A 13 29.59 2.47 4.83
CA ARG A 13 29.68 2.05 6.24
C ARG A 13 30.35 3.11 7.11
N GLU A 14 31.45 3.69 6.67
CA GLU A 14 32.16 4.75 7.40
C GLU A 14 31.29 5.99 7.60
N ALA A 15 30.59 6.44 6.55
CA ALA A 15 29.69 7.58 6.61
C ALA A 15 28.53 7.34 7.60
N ILE A 16 27.89 6.17 7.53
CA ILE A 16 26.81 5.80 8.47
C ILE A 16 27.35 5.69 9.89
N THR A 17 28.56 5.14 10.08
CA THR A 17 29.19 5.00 11.40
C THR A 17 29.40 6.35 12.06
N ARG A 18 29.94 7.31 11.31
CA ARG A 18 30.13 8.69 11.79
C ARG A 18 28.80 9.33 12.13
N TRP A 19 27.82 9.24 11.23
CA TRP A 19 26.49 9.80 11.45
C TRP A 19 25.81 9.23 12.70
N LEU A 20 25.91 7.91 12.94
CA LEU A 20 25.37 7.28 14.14
C LEU A 20 26.10 7.73 15.42
N ALA A 21 27.42 7.89 15.36
CA ALA A 21 28.20 8.38 16.50
C ALA A 21 27.78 9.82 16.89
N ASP A 22 27.58 10.68 15.90
CA ASP A 22 27.14 12.07 16.11
C ASP A 22 25.69 12.13 16.62
N ARG A 23 24.83 11.20 16.15
CA ARG A 23 23.43 11.10 16.57
C ARG A 23 23.26 10.55 17.99
N PHE A 24 24.14 9.62 18.40
CA PHE A 24 24.14 8.97 19.70
C PHE A 24 25.44 9.24 20.47
N PRO A 25 25.78 10.51 20.78
CA PRO A 25 27.09 10.87 21.33
C PRO A 25 27.34 10.25 22.72
N GLY A 26 26.27 9.93 23.46
CA GLY A 26 26.35 9.27 24.77
C GLY A 26 26.58 7.75 24.71
N GLU A 27 26.49 7.13 23.53
CA GLU A 27 26.67 5.69 23.35
C GLU A 27 28.07 5.32 22.82
N GLY A 28 28.80 6.31 22.29
CA GLY A 28 30.10 6.11 21.63
C GLY A 28 29.96 5.75 20.15
N THR A 29 31.09 5.47 19.50
CA THR A 29 31.13 5.11 18.08
C THR A 29 30.72 3.63 17.90
N PRO A 30 29.67 3.33 17.11
CA PRO A 30 29.31 1.95 16.84
C PRO A 30 30.30 1.26 15.89
N THR A 31 30.36 -0.07 15.99
CA THR A 31 30.84 -0.92 14.89
C THR A 31 29.66 -1.36 14.05
N ILE A 32 29.70 -1.10 12.74
CA ILE A 32 28.66 -1.55 11.80
C ILE A 32 29.12 -2.81 11.08
N GLY A 33 28.25 -3.82 11.02
CA GLY A 33 28.48 -5.06 10.25
C GLY A 33 28.50 -4.87 8.72
N SER A 34 28.39 -5.97 8.00
CA SER A 34 28.20 -5.94 6.55
C SER A 34 26.87 -5.27 6.20
N LEU A 35 26.89 -4.36 5.23
CA LEU A 35 25.67 -3.82 4.62
C LEU A 35 25.14 -4.87 3.65
N SER A 36 23.85 -5.18 3.77
CA SER A 36 23.16 -6.07 2.83
C SER A 36 21.96 -5.34 2.22
N THR A 37 21.67 -5.64 0.96
CA THR A 37 20.48 -5.15 0.27
C THR A 37 19.50 -6.31 0.13
N PRO A 38 18.22 -6.15 0.51
CA PRO A 38 17.18 -7.09 0.14
C PRO A 38 17.16 -7.29 -1.39
N VAL A 39 16.80 -8.49 -1.83
CA VAL A 39 16.86 -8.91 -3.25
C VAL A 39 15.90 -8.10 -4.15
N GLU A 40 14.96 -7.38 -3.56
CA GLU A 40 13.96 -6.56 -4.26
C GLU A 40 14.19 -5.06 -3.96
N THR A 41 14.89 -4.35 -4.85
CA THR A 41 14.91 -2.87 -4.82
C THR A 41 14.24 -2.34 -6.08
N GLY A 42 13.04 -1.79 -5.92
CA GLY A 42 12.28 -1.11 -6.97
C GLY A 42 12.84 0.30 -7.27
N PHE A 43 12.01 1.16 -7.86
CA PHE A 43 12.39 2.52 -8.24
C PHE A 43 12.15 3.57 -7.13
N SER A 44 11.57 3.17 -5.98
CA SER A 44 11.21 4.03 -4.83
C SER A 44 12.32 4.19 -3.77
N GLY A 45 13.59 3.97 -4.16
CA GLY A 45 14.77 4.10 -3.30
C GLY A 45 15.43 2.75 -2.94
N GLN A 46 16.57 2.82 -2.27
CA GLN A 46 17.33 1.64 -1.86
C GLN A 46 17.23 1.42 -0.35
N THR A 47 17.08 0.17 0.09
CA THR A 47 17.17 -0.21 1.51
C THR A 47 18.45 -0.98 1.77
N LEU A 48 19.23 -0.52 2.75
CA LEU A 48 20.41 -1.19 3.29
C LEU A 48 20.07 -1.72 4.69
N LEU A 49 20.43 -2.96 4.97
CA LEU A 49 20.26 -3.59 6.28
C LEU A 49 21.63 -3.82 6.92
N CYS A 50 21.75 -3.50 8.20
CA CYS A 50 22.97 -3.74 8.97
C CYS A 50 22.67 -3.92 10.46
N ASP A 51 23.66 -4.45 11.19
CA ASP A 51 23.64 -4.46 12.64
C ASP A 51 24.68 -3.44 13.14
N ALA A 52 24.26 -2.51 14.00
CA ALA A 52 25.13 -1.56 14.66
C ALA A 52 25.38 -2.00 16.11
N ARG A 53 26.65 -2.11 16.50
CA ARG A 53 27.07 -2.60 17.81
C ARG A 53 27.79 -1.49 18.58
N TRP A 54 27.35 -1.23 19.81
CA TRP A 54 28.05 -0.37 20.76
C TRP A 54 28.59 -1.22 21.90
N ASP A 55 29.88 -1.08 22.20
CA ASP A 55 30.55 -1.75 23.32
C ASP A 55 30.92 -0.70 24.37
N ARG A 56 30.29 -0.75 25.55
CA ARG A 56 30.51 0.22 26.63
C ARG A 56 30.57 -0.48 27.99
N GLN A 57 31.65 -0.24 28.74
CA GLN A 57 31.83 -0.72 30.12
C GLN A 57 31.56 -2.24 30.27
N GLY A 58 32.01 -3.05 29.31
CA GLY A 58 31.82 -4.50 29.32
C GLY A 58 30.42 -4.98 28.90
N ARG A 59 29.50 -4.08 28.53
CA ARG A 59 28.20 -4.43 27.95
C ARG A 59 28.19 -4.12 26.46
N SER A 60 27.68 -5.05 25.68
CA SER A 60 27.46 -4.87 24.25
C SER A 60 25.98 -4.74 23.95
N THR A 61 25.62 -3.74 23.15
CA THR A 61 24.27 -3.57 22.62
C THR A 61 24.31 -3.61 21.10
N VAL A 62 23.52 -4.50 20.50
CA VAL A 62 23.36 -4.60 19.04
C VAL A 62 21.99 -4.08 18.66
N ARG A 63 21.93 -3.19 17.68
CA ARG A 63 20.69 -2.68 17.08
C ARG A 63 20.64 -3.05 15.60
N PRO A 64 19.67 -3.89 15.19
CA PRO A 64 19.35 -4.10 13.79
C PRO A 64 18.77 -2.82 13.16
N LEU A 65 19.36 -2.35 12.07
CA LEU A 65 18.99 -1.11 11.39
C LEU A 65 18.61 -1.37 9.93
N ALA A 66 17.60 -0.63 9.48
CA ALA A 66 17.27 -0.45 8.07
C ALA A 66 17.54 1.01 7.69
N ILE A 67 18.24 1.21 6.58
CA ILE A 67 18.63 2.52 6.07
C ILE A 67 18.00 2.66 4.70
N ARG A 68 16.99 3.52 4.59
CA ARG A 68 16.35 3.81 3.31
C ARG A 68 17.01 5.05 2.73
N VAL A 69 17.49 4.94 1.50
CA VAL A 69 18.17 5.98 0.74
C VAL A 69 17.27 6.43 -0.40
N ALA A 70 17.04 7.73 -0.50
CA ALA A 70 16.17 8.33 -1.49
C ALA A 70 16.70 8.09 -2.93
N PRO A 71 15.81 7.88 -3.91
CA PRO A 71 16.21 7.89 -5.30
C PRO A 71 16.59 9.31 -5.75
N VAL A 72 17.70 9.46 -6.47
CA VAL A 72 18.22 10.78 -6.88
C VAL A 72 18.02 11.08 -8.36
N THR A 73 18.08 10.04 -9.21
CA THR A 73 18.09 10.19 -10.67
C THR A 73 16.74 9.93 -11.33
N HIS A 74 15.77 9.42 -10.57
CA HIS A 74 14.44 9.07 -11.06
C HIS A 74 13.41 9.20 -9.94
N SER A 75 12.16 9.41 -10.34
CA SER A 75 11.02 9.39 -9.43
C SER A 75 9.83 8.74 -10.12
N LEU A 76 9.10 7.91 -9.35
CA LEU A 76 7.79 7.37 -9.72
C LEU A 76 6.66 8.38 -9.49
N LEU A 77 6.87 9.34 -8.57
CA LEU A 77 5.91 10.37 -8.21
C LEU A 77 6.37 11.75 -8.73
N PRO A 78 5.45 12.66 -9.08
CA PRO A 78 5.78 14.00 -9.57
C PRO A 78 6.60 14.81 -8.56
N GLU A 79 6.29 14.64 -7.27
CA GLU A 79 6.95 15.32 -6.16
C GLU A 79 7.69 14.33 -5.27
N SER A 80 8.79 14.78 -4.65
CA SER A 80 9.55 13.94 -3.73
C SER A 80 8.78 13.74 -2.42
N PRO A 81 8.43 12.49 -2.05
CA PRO A 81 7.68 12.20 -0.83
C PRO A 81 8.58 12.16 0.41
N TRP A 82 9.89 12.38 0.27
CA TRP A 82 10.89 11.96 1.25
C TRP A 82 10.71 12.57 2.64
N GLY A 83 10.64 13.90 2.73
CA GLY A 83 10.44 14.58 4.02
C GLY A 83 9.10 14.21 4.67
N ARG A 84 8.05 14.05 3.85
CA ARG A 84 6.69 13.72 4.32
C ARG A 84 6.63 12.31 4.90
N GLN A 85 7.21 11.32 4.23
CA GLN A 85 7.19 9.95 4.73
C GLN A 85 7.94 9.82 6.06
N VAL A 86 9.09 10.50 6.22
CA VAL A 86 9.85 10.46 7.47
C VAL A 86 9.03 11.09 8.60
N ARG A 87 8.49 12.30 8.39
CA ARG A 87 7.64 12.98 9.37
C ARG A 87 6.41 12.16 9.74
N LEU A 88 5.74 11.56 8.75
CA LEU A 88 4.57 10.72 9.00
C LEU A 88 4.92 9.48 9.81
N GLN A 89 6.02 8.80 9.48
CA GLN A 89 6.47 7.62 10.20
C GLN A 89 6.88 7.93 11.65
N GLU A 90 7.51 9.09 11.88
CA GLU A 90 7.80 9.59 13.24
C GLU A 90 6.53 9.84 14.05
N LEU A 91 5.49 10.43 13.45
CA LEU A 91 4.19 10.64 14.10
C LEU A 91 3.49 9.32 14.42
N LEU A 92 3.48 8.38 13.47
CA LEU A 92 2.82 7.08 13.62
C LEU A 92 3.50 6.19 14.67
N ALA A 93 4.80 6.36 14.91
CA ALA A 93 5.51 5.64 15.97
C ALA A 93 4.95 5.95 17.39
N GLY A 94 4.18 7.03 17.55
CA GLY A 94 3.45 7.34 18.78
C GLY A 94 2.04 6.72 18.89
N THR A 95 1.63 5.90 17.92
CA THR A 95 0.29 5.30 17.84
C THR A 95 0.33 3.77 17.99
N ASP A 96 -0.83 3.12 17.92
CA ASP A 96 -0.94 1.65 17.88
C ASP A 96 -0.80 1.06 16.46
N VAL A 97 -0.55 1.91 15.45
CA VAL A 97 -0.21 1.47 14.09
C VAL A 97 1.27 1.06 14.06
N PRO A 98 1.58 -0.23 13.91
CA PRO A 98 2.96 -0.68 13.83
C PRO A 98 3.69 -0.11 12.61
N VAL A 99 4.74 0.67 12.88
CA VAL A 99 5.70 1.20 11.92
C VAL A 99 7.11 1.04 12.47
N ALA A 100 8.13 0.99 11.61
CA ALA A 100 9.51 0.97 12.07
C ALA A 100 9.84 2.29 12.77
N ARG A 101 10.46 2.23 13.94
CA ARG A 101 10.88 3.44 14.67
C ARG A 101 11.98 4.16 13.89
N VAL A 102 11.81 5.45 13.66
CA VAL A 102 12.85 6.30 13.06
C VAL A 102 13.89 6.66 14.13
N HIS A 103 15.16 6.41 13.83
CA HIS A 103 16.31 6.81 14.67
C HIS A 103 16.86 8.19 14.26
N GLY A 104 16.68 8.55 12.98
CA GLY A 104 16.92 9.88 12.46
C GLY A 104 17.02 9.88 10.94
N SER A 105 17.00 11.07 10.35
CA SER A 105 17.17 11.29 8.92
C SER A 105 18.26 12.30 8.62
N GLU A 106 18.85 12.17 7.44
CA GLU A 106 19.80 13.10 6.83
C GLU A 106 19.15 13.61 5.53
N PRO A 107 18.58 14.83 5.51
CA PRO A 107 17.79 15.30 4.39
C PRO A 107 18.60 16.03 3.29
N SER A 108 19.85 16.41 3.54
CA SER A 108 20.69 17.18 2.61
C SER A 108 21.29 16.32 1.50
N GLY A 109 21.54 15.05 1.78
CA GLY A 109 22.26 14.14 0.88
C GLY A 109 23.77 14.39 0.82
N GLU A 110 24.33 15.26 1.67
CA GLU A 110 25.76 15.57 1.69
C GLU A 110 26.62 14.34 2.06
N LEU A 111 26.08 13.41 2.86
CA LEU A 111 26.85 12.25 3.33
C LEU A 111 26.87 11.08 2.34
N LEU A 112 25.73 10.73 1.76
CA LEU A 112 25.59 9.55 0.88
C LEU A 112 25.33 9.92 -0.59
N GLY A 113 25.32 11.22 -0.92
CA GLY A 113 24.90 11.73 -2.23
C GLY A 113 23.38 11.70 -2.43
N ALA A 114 22.63 11.36 -1.39
CA ALA A 114 21.18 11.22 -1.39
C ALA A 114 20.65 11.36 0.04
N PRO A 115 19.47 11.99 0.24
CA PRO A 115 18.79 11.95 1.51
C PRO A 115 18.58 10.50 1.99
N PHE A 116 18.71 10.26 3.29
CA PHE A 116 18.45 8.94 3.87
C PHE A 116 17.80 9.01 5.24
N VAL A 117 17.21 7.90 5.66
CA VAL A 117 16.61 7.72 6.98
C VAL A 117 17.07 6.39 7.55
N VAL A 118 17.46 6.42 8.83
CA VAL A 118 17.82 5.24 9.61
C VAL A 118 16.65 4.90 10.52
N MET A 119 16.18 3.67 10.42
CA MET A 119 15.07 3.14 11.19
C MET A 119 15.41 1.78 11.79
N GLU A 120 14.60 1.34 12.74
CA GLU A 120 14.63 -0.02 13.25
C GLU A 120 14.43 -1.03 12.12
N ARG A 121 15.21 -2.12 12.09
CA ARG A 121 14.93 -3.25 11.21
C ARG A 121 13.87 -4.14 11.88
N ILE A 122 12.69 -4.19 11.28
CA ILE A 122 11.63 -5.12 11.68
C ILE A 122 11.87 -6.47 11.00
N ASP A 123 12.01 -7.53 11.80
CA ASP A 123 12.19 -8.87 11.28
C ASP A 123 10.85 -9.44 10.78
N GLY A 124 10.85 -9.98 9.56
CA GLY A 124 9.67 -10.62 8.97
C GLY A 124 9.81 -10.82 7.46
N ARG A 125 8.69 -11.16 6.82
CA ARG A 125 8.61 -11.41 5.38
C ARG A 125 7.51 -10.57 4.76
N VAL A 126 7.70 -10.21 3.50
CA VAL A 126 6.72 -9.48 2.69
C VAL A 126 6.28 -10.39 1.54
N PRO A 127 4.99 -10.43 1.16
CA PRO A 127 4.56 -11.08 -0.08
C PRO A 127 5.20 -10.38 -1.29
N GLY A 128 5.92 -11.12 -2.13
CA GLY A 128 6.64 -10.54 -3.27
C GLY A 128 5.72 -10.12 -4.41
N ASP A 129 6.04 -9.00 -5.07
CA ASP A 129 5.34 -8.56 -6.28
C ASP A 129 5.97 -9.14 -7.55
N ILE A 130 7.29 -9.40 -7.53
CA ILE A 130 8.07 -9.96 -8.65
C ILE A 130 9.08 -10.99 -8.12
N PRO A 131 8.86 -12.30 -8.32
CA PRO A 131 7.65 -12.90 -8.87
C PRO A 131 6.43 -12.68 -7.95
N SER A 132 5.26 -12.45 -8.55
CA SER A 132 4.00 -12.26 -7.81
C SER A 132 3.75 -13.38 -6.81
N TYR A 133 3.28 -13.00 -5.63
CA TYR A 133 2.89 -13.93 -4.57
C TYR A 133 1.81 -14.90 -5.00
N HIS A 134 1.10 -14.65 -6.13
CA HIS A 134 0.19 -15.62 -6.71
C HIS A 134 0.87 -16.83 -7.38
N ARG A 135 2.15 -16.71 -7.68
CA ARG A 135 2.96 -17.73 -8.35
C ARG A 135 3.89 -18.45 -7.39
N SER A 136 4.56 -17.73 -6.49
CA SER A 136 5.62 -18.27 -5.64
C SER A 136 5.84 -17.47 -4.36
N GLY A 137 6.60 -18.03 -3.43
CA GLY A 137 6.95 -17.40 -2.16
C GLY A 137 6.09 -17.91 -1.01
N TRP A 138 6.43 -17.46 0.20
CA TRP A 138 5.88 -18.02 1.44
C TRP A 138 4.35 -17.97 1.52
N LEU A 139 3.70 -16.95 0.94
CA LEU A 139 2.24 -16.84 0.91
C LEU A 139 1.60 -17.92 0.01
N ALA A 140 2.24 -18.25 -1.12
CA ALA A 140 1.81 -19.34 -1.99
C ALA A 140 1.99 -20.72 -1.35
N GLU A 141 2.94 -20.87 -0.42
CA GLU A 141 3.20 -22.12 0.31
C GLU A 141 2.23 -22.35 1.48
N LEU A 142 1.51 -21.31 1.92
CA LEU A 142 0.54 -21.43 3.00
C LEU A 142 -0.71 -22.23 2.61
N ARG A 143 -1.34 -22.85 3.61
CA ARG A 143 -2.68 -23.44 3.46
C ARG A 143 -3.73 -22.36 3.18
N PRO A 144 -4.83 -22.66 2.47
CA PRO A 144 -5.87 -21.67 2.16
C PRO A 144 -6.38 -20.86 3.37
N ALA A 145 -6.67 -21.51 4.51
CA ALA A 145 -7.13 -20.84 5.72
C ALA A 145 -6.07 -19.89 6.33
N ASP A 146 -4.79 -20.15 6.10
CA ASP A 146 -3.69 -19.33 6.61
C ASP A 146 -3.49 -18.09 5.74
N ARG A 147 -3.74 -18.20 4.42
CA ARG A 147 -3.76 -17.06 3.49
C ARG A 147 -4.87 -16.07 3.85
N ALA A 148 -6.06 -16.55 4.20
CA ALA A 148 -7.15 -15.71 4.68
C ALA A 148 -6.77 -14.93 5.95
N ARG A 149 -6.03 -15.54 6.88
CA ARG A 149 -5.57 -14.85 8.09
C ARG A 149 -4.57 -13.74 7.79
N VAL A 150 -3.66 -13.96 6.85
CA VAL A 150 -2.71 -12.94 6.37
C VAL A 150 -3.45 -11.76 5.76
N TRP A 151 -4.35 -12.02 4.79
CA TRP A 151 -5.18 -11.01 4.14
C TRP A 151 -6.00 -10.18 5.15
N ASN A 152 -6.77 -10.85 6.01
CA ASN A 152 -7.58 -10.18 7.03
C ASN A 152 -6.73 -9.47 8.09
N GLY A 153 -5.47 -9.89 8.28
CA GLY A 153 -4.50 -9.18 9.11
C GLY A 153 -4.17 -7.80 8.53
N GLY A 154 -3.92 -7.73 7.22
CA GLY A 154 -3.72 -6.46 6.52
C GLY A 154 -4.94 -5.54 6.63
N LEU A 155 -6.15 -6.06 6.42
CA LEU A 155 -7.39 -5.28 6.57
C LEU A 155 -7.56 -4.71 7.98
N ARG A 156 -7.25 -5.48 9.02
CA ARG A 156 -7.30 -5.00 10.42
C ARG A 156 -6.33 -3.85 10.67
N LEU A 157 -5.13 -3.93 10.11
CA LEU A 157 -4.11 -2.90 10.26
C LEU A 157 -4.47 -1.62 9.50
N MET A 158 -5.00 -1.75 8.28
CA MET A 158 -5.52 -0.63 7.50
C MET A 158 -6.72 0.05 8.19
N ALA A 159 -7.66 -0.73 8.71
CA ALA A 159 -8.79 -0.20 9.48
C ALA A 159 -8.34 0.51 10.76
N ARG A 160 -7.31 -0.01 11.45
CA ARG A 160 -6.71 0.65 12.61
C ARG A 160 -6.15 2.03 12.24
N LEU A 161 -5.38 2.12 11.15
CA LEU A 161 -4.87 3.39 10.62
C LEU A 161 -6.00 4.39 10.35
N HIS A 162 -7.06 3.95 9.65
CA HIS A 162 -8.17 4.83 9.26
C HIS A 162 -9.06 5.25 10.43
N ARG A 163 -8.97 4.55 11.57
CA ARG A 163 -9.68 4.85 12.81
C ARG A 163 -8.89 5.78 13.75
N LEU A 164 -7.67 6.18 13.39
CA LEU A 164 -6.99 7.24 14.13
C LEU A 164 -7.86 8.51 14.10
N GLU A 165 -8.06 9.10 15.27
CA GLU A 165 -8.96 10.25 15.39
C GLU A 165 -8.34 11.50 14.74
N PRO A 166 -9.09 12.22 13.88
CA PRO A 166 -8.64 13.46 13.28
C PRO A 166 -8.20 14.45 14.37
N GLY A 167 -7.01 15.03 14.22
CA GLY A 167 -6.45 16.00 15.18
C GLY A 167 -5.61 15.39 16.31
N THR A 168 -5.51 14.07 16.42
CA THR A 168 -4.54 13.43 17.34
C THR A 168 -3.09 13.53 16.86
N LEU A 169 -2.92 13.65 15.54
CA LEU A 169 -1.64 13.87 14.87
C LEU A 169 -1.73 15.16 14.05
N ASP A 170 -0.64 15.94 14.02
CA ASP A 170 -0.51 17.07 13.12
C ASP A 170 -0.20 16.57 11.69
N LEU A 171 -1.27 16.34 10.93
CA LEU A 171 -1.24 15.89 9.53
C LEU A 171 -1.40 17.03 8.52
N SER A 172 -1.33 18.28 8.97
CA SER A 172 -1.54 19.47 8.12
C SER A 172 -0.60 19.55 6.92
N PHE A 173 0.60 18.97 7.05
CA PHE A 173 1.59 18.90 5.96
C PHE A 173 1.18 17.97 4.80
N LEU A 174 0.18 17.10 4.99
CA LEU A 174 -0.44 16.32 3.90
C LEU A 174 -1.51 17.13 3.15
N ASP A 175 -1.90 18.30 3.67
CA ASP A 175 -2.91 19.21 3.11
C ASP A 175 -2.29 20.52 2.54
N ASP A 176 -0.97 20.70 2.62
CA ASP A 176 -0.33 21.97 2.27
C ASP A 176 -0.55 22.39 0.79
N PRO A 177 -1.02 23.61 0.51
CA PRO A 177 -1.11 24.20 -0.84
C PRO A 177 0.16 24.11 -1.69
N ALA A 178 1.33 24.21 -1.07
CA ALA A 178 2.62 24.08 -1.76
C ALA A 178 2.94 22.63 -2.21
N HIS A 179 2.16 21.66 -1.74
CA HIS A 179 2.46 20.22 -1.84
C HIS A 179 1.22 19.36 -2.15
N GLY A 180 0.15 19.97 -2.69
CA GLY A 180 -1.11 19.28 -3.05
C GLY A 180 -2.39 20.12 -2.96
N GLY A 181 -2.41 21.20 -2.17
CA GLY A 181 -3.64 22.01 -1.99
C GLY A 181 -4.08 22.83 -3.19
N ALA A 182 -3.25 22.96 -4.22
CA ALA A 182 -3.62 23.61 -5.49
C ALA A 182 -4.65 22.82 -6.31
N TYR A 183 -4.88 21.53 -6.00
CA TYR A 183 -5.68 20.62 -6.83
C TYR A 183 -7.11 20.41 -6.32
N GLY A 184 -7.54 21.19 -5.32
CA GLY A 184 -8.90 21.21 -4.81
C GLY A 184 -9.03 20.80 -3.33
N PRO A 185 -10.29 20.65 -2.85
CA PRO A 185 -10.56 20.25 -1.48
C PRO A 185 -9.90 18.93 -1.10
N VAL A 186 -9.48 18.80 0.16
CA VAL A 186 -8.93 17.55 0.73
C VAL A 186 -9.84 16.37 0.43
N GLY A 187 -9.24 15.21 0.19
CA GLY A 187 -9.97 13.99 -0.14
C GLY A 187 -9.82 13.65 -1.62
N ILE A 188 -10.84 13.00 -2.16
CA ILE A 188 -10.77 12.42 -3.50
C ILE A 188 -10.65 13.46 -4.61
N ARG A 189 -11.28 14.63 -4.44
CA ARG A 189 -11.22 15.72 -5.42
C ARG A 189 -9.78 16.18 -5.64
N ARG A 190 -9.01 16.36 -4.57
CA ARG A 190 -7.58 16.67 -4.65
C ARG A 190 -6.77 15.55 -5.27
N GLN A 191 -6.91 14.32 -4.76
CA GLN A 191 -6.14 13.18 -5.29
C GLN A 191 -6.37 12.98 -6.79
N PHE A 192 -7.60 13.18 -7.25
CA PHE A 192 -7.93 13.12 -8.66
C PHE A 192 -7.39 14.33 -9.44
N GLY A 193 -7.53 15.55 -8.90
CA GLY A 193 -6.96 16.76 -9.49
C GLY A 193 -5.44 16.68 -9.68
N GLU A 194 -4.71 16.15 -8.70
CA GLU A 194 -3.27 15.86 -8.76
C GLU A 194 -2.94 14.91 -9.92
N CYS A 195 -3.69 13.80 -10.04
CA CYS A 195 -3.48 12.85 -11.12
C CYS A 195 -3.68 13.51 -12.51
N LEU A 196 -4.71 14.34 -12.66
CA LEU A 196 -4.99 15.07 -13.90
C LEU A 196 -3.91 16.09 -14.24
N ALA A 197 -3.41 16.83 -13.25
CA ALA A 197 -2.35 17.82 -13.44
C ALA A 197 -1.03 17.18 -13.91
N HIS A 198 -0.81 15.90 -13.60
CA HIS A 198 0.44 15.20 -13.85
C HIS A 198 0.39 14.14 -14.97
N LEU A 199 -0.66 14.07 -15.79
CA LEU A 199 -0.75 13.10 -16.90
C LEU A 199 0.47 13.14 -17.85
N GLY A 200 1.02 14.32 -18.11
CA GLY A 200 2.26 14.49 -18.90
C GLY A 200 3.51 13.91 -18.24
N PHE A 201 3.62 13.97 -16.91
CA PHE A 201 4.73 13.35 -16.16
C PHE A 201 4.70 11.81 -16.28
N TYR A 202 3.49 11.24 -16.26
CA TYR A 202 3.25 9.81 -16.46
C TYR A 202 3.31 9.40 -17.95
N GLY A 203 3.26 10.37 -18.87
CA GLY A 203 3.37 10.15 -20.31
C GLY A 203 2.15 9.45 -20.92
N VAL A 204 0.95 9.78 -20.40
CA VAL A 204 -0.33 9.17 -20.80
C VAL A 204 -1.40 10.23 -21.16
N GLN A 205 -1.00 11.47 -21.40
CA GLN A 205 -1.92 12.58 -21.70
C GLN A 205 -2.77 12.35 -22.97
N ASP A 206 -2.27 11.53 -23.90
CA ASP A 206 -2.94 11.20 -25.17
C ASP A 206 -3.48 9.74 -25.17
N ASP A 207 -3.47 9.05 -24.02
CA ASP A 207 -3.93 7.66 -23.94
C ASP A 207 -5.48 7.58 -23.88
N PRO A 208 -6.14 6.90 -24.84
CA PRO A 208 -7.60 6.86 -24.90
C PRO A 208 -8.28 6.20 -23.69
N VAL A 209 -7.68 5.16 -23.08
CA VAL A 209 -8.30 4.52 -21.91
C VAL A 209 -8.16 5.40 -20.67
N VAL A 210 -7.05 6.12 -20.54
CA VAL A 210 -6.83 7.10 -19.47
C VAL A 210 -7.78 8.29 -19.61
N ALA A 211 -7.96 8.81 -20.84
CA ALA A 211 -8.93 9.87 -21.12
C ALA A 211 -10.36 9.43 -20.77
N ARG A 212 -10.79 8.25 -21.25
CA ARG A 212 -12.09 7.67 -20.92
C ARG A 212 -12.30 7.49 -19.41
N ALA A 213 -11.28 7.02 -18.70
CA ALA A 213 -11.32 6.87 -17.25
C ALA A 213 -11.47 8.22 -16.54
N ALA A 214 -10.70 9.23 -16.97
CA ALA A 214 -10.76 10.56 -16.42
C ALA A 214 -12.13 11.22 -16.63
N ASP A 215 -12.75 11.05 -17.81
CA ASP A 215 -14.09 11.56 -18.09
C ASP A 215 -15.12 10.91 -17.16
N TRP A 216 -15.13 9.58 -17.08
CA TRP A 216 -16.03 8.85 -16.18
C TRP A 216 -15.83 9.24 -14.71
N LEU A 217 -14.58 9.38 -14.25
CA LEU A 217 -14.28 9.80 -12.88
C LEU A 217 -14.80 11.23 -12.60
N ARG A 218 -14.69 12.17 -13.55
CA ARG A 218 -15.24 13.53 -13.38
C ARG A 218 -16.75 13.52 -13.19
N GLU A 219 -17.45 12.67 -13.93
CA GLU A 219 -18.91 12.56 -13.90
C GLU A 219 -19.44 11.87 -12.64
N ASN A 220 -18.61 11.03 -11.99
CA ASN A 220 -19.01 10.17 -10.87
C ASN A 220 -18.33 10.55 -9.54
N LEU A 221 -17.80 11.77 -9.41
CA LEU A 221 -17.09 12.23 -8.21
C LEU A 221 -17.96 12.09 -6.94
N PRO A 222 -17.48 11.40 -5.89
CA PRO A 222 -18.19 11.29 -4.62
C PRO A 222 -18.26 12.63 -3.86
N GLU A 223 -19.28 12.77 -3.02
CA GLU A 223 -19.47 13.94 -2.15
C GLU A 223 -18.63 13.90 -0.87
N GLU A 224 -18.12 12.73 -0.45
CA GLU A 224 -17.30 12.51 0.76
C GLU A 224 -17.80 13.27 2.01
N PRO A 225 -18.98 12.94 2.57
CA PRO A 225 -19.58 13.70 3.68
C PRO A 225 -18.88 13.49 5.04
N ASP A 226 -18.03 12.46 5.16
CA ASP A 226 -17.31 12.18 6.40
C ASP A 226 -15.98 12.93 6.44
N PRO A 227 -15.46 13.30 7.63
CA PRO A 227 -14.13 13.88 7.75
C PRO A 227 -13.05 12.97 7.13
N PRO A 228 -12.07 13.54 6.40
CA PRO A 228 -11.02 12.77 5.77
C PRO A 228 -10.17 12.04 6.82
N ARG A 229 -9.74 10.83 6.49
CA ARG A 229 -8.87 9.99 7.32
C ARG A 229 -7.47 9.94 6.72
N LEU A 230 -6.50 9.60 7.55
CA LEU A 230 -5.15 9.28 7.08
C LEU A 230 -5.22 8.03 6.20
N LEU A 231 -4.89 8.21 4.93
CA LEU A 231 -4.76 7.13 3.96
C LEU A 231 -3.29 6.75 3.84
N TRP A 232 -3.04 5.45 3.77
CA TRP A 232 -1.73 4.89 3.55
C TRP A 232 -1.23 5.17 2.13
N GLY A 233 -2.11 5.12 1.13
CA GLY A 233 -1.76 5.37 -0.27
C GLY A 233 -1.38 4.08 -0.99
N ASP A 234 -0.15 3.58 -0.83
CA ASP A 234 0.26 2.30 -1.43
C ASP A 234 -0.19 1.10 -0.57
N ALA A 235 -1.51 1.05 -0.32
CA ALA A 235 -2.13 0.12 0.61
C ALA A 235 -2.25 -1.30 0.05
N ARG A 236 -1.19 -2.09 0.13
CA ARG A 236 -1.16 -3.46 -0.41
C ARG A 236 -0.44 -4.44 0.50
N ILE A 237 -0.76 -5.74 0.39
CA ILE A 237 -0.13 -6.77 1.22
C ILE A 237 1.39 -6.83 1.06
N GLY A 238 1.89 -6.49 -0.12
CA GLY A 238 3.31 -6.40 -0.46
C GLY A 238 4.04 -5.22 0.20
N ASN A 239 3.37 -4.41 1.01
CA ASN A 239 4.00 -3.38 1.85
C ASN A 239 3.74 -3.61 3.35
N ILE A 240 3.43 -4.85 3.73
CA ILE A 240 3.27 -5.24 5.13
C ILE A 240 4.36 -6.25 5.46
N ILE A 241 5.16 -5.98 6.49
CA ILE A 241 6.05 -6.98 7.07
C ILE A 241 5.21 -7.92 7.92
N TYR A 242 5.35 -9.23 7.72
CA TYR A 242 4.71 -10.25 8.53
C TYR A 242 5.72 -11.03 9.37
N ALA A 243 5.51 -11.03 10.68
CA ALA A 243 6.14 -11.96 11.61
C ALA A 243 5.32 -13.27 11.59
N GLY A 244 5.77 -14.24 10.79
CA GLY A 244 4.99 -15.44 10.52
C GLY A 244 3.76 -15.14 9.67
N GLN A 245 2.58 -15.09 10.28
CA GLN A 245 1.29 -14.75 9.64
C GLN A 245 0.64 -13.48 10.23
N THR A 246 1.33 -12.82 11.17
CA THR A 246 0.84 -11.64 11.87
C THR A 246 1.50 -10.38 11.29
N PRO A 247 0.74 -9.35 10.90
CA PRO A 247 1.29 -8.05 10.50
C PRO A 247 2.17 -7.47 11.62
N ALA A 248 3.39 -7.08 11.27
CA ALA A 248 4.39 -6.57 12.18
C ALA A 248 4.74 -5.10 11.93
N ALA A 249 4.65 -4.62 10.69
CA ALA A 249 4.80 -3.20 10.36
C ALA A 249 4.22 -2.86 8.97
N LEU A 250 3.66 -1.65 8.84
CA LEU A 250 3.38 -1.02 7.54
C LEU A 250 4.64 -0.35 6.99
N LEU A 251 4.83 -0.46 5.68
CA LEU A 251 5.91 0.16 4.93
C LEU A 251 5.38 1.18 3.92
N ASP A 252 6.31 1.91 3.32
CA ASP A 252 6.09 2.70 2.12
C ASP A 252 4.97 3.76 2.18
N TRP A 253 5.26 4.82 2.92
CA TRP A 253 4.36 5.95 3.16
C TRP A 253 4.44 7.04 2.07
N GLU A 254 4.99 6.72 0.90
CA GLU A 254 5.27 7.73 -0.12
C GLU A 254 4.04 8.33 -0.80
N MET A 255 2.93 7.59 -0.79
CA MET A 255 1.65 7.97 -1.36
C MET A 255 0.61 8.38 -0.30
N ALA A 256 1.02 8.49 0.97
CA ALA A 256 0.14 8.80 2.08
C ALA A 256 -0.50 10.17 1.89
N THR A 257 -1.80 10.25 2.20
CA THR A 257 -2.63 11.45 1.96
C THR A 257 -3.86 11.42 2.86
N LEU A 258 -4.78 12.35 2.66
CA LEU A 258 -6.03 12.45 3.40
C LEU A 258 -7.22 12.19 2.47
N GLY A 259 -8.20 11.41 2.93
CA GLY A 259 -9.44 11.15 2.17
C GLY A 259 -10.28 10.01 2.74
N ALA A 260 -11.18 9.46 1.91
CA ALA A 260 -12.03 8.35 2.32
C ALA A 260 -11.27 7.00 2.40
N PRO A 261 -11.45 6.21 3.48
CA PRO A 261 -10.95 4.84 3.64
C PRO A 261 -11.13 3.91 2.45
N GLU A 262 -12.21 4.12 1.68
CA GLU A 262 -12.55 3.36 0.49
C GLU A 262 -11.46 3.41 -0.59
N SER A 263 -10.70 4.50 -0.69
CA SER A 263 -9.60 4.65 -1.65
C SER A 263 -8.49 3.62 -1.42
N ASP A 264 -8.06 3.46 -0.17
CA ASP A 264 -7.05 2.47 0.24
C ASP A 264 -7.58 1.02 0.08
N LEU A 265 -8.86 0.77 0.38
CA LEU A 265 -9.46 -0.55 0.15
C LEU A 265 -9.47 -0.91 -1.35
N ALA A 266 -9.88 0.04 -2.20
CA ALA A 266 -9.90 -0.17 -3.64
C ALA A 266 -8.49 -0.41 -4.18
N TRP A 267 -7.48 0.32 -3.66
CA TRP A 267 -6.07 0.07 -3.97
C TRP A 267 -5.63 -1.35 -3.58
N TYR A 268 -5.98 -1.78 -2.36
CA TYR A 268 -5.66 -3.12 -1.85
C TYR A 268 -6.26 -4.24 -2.71
N LEU A 269 -7.51 -4.07 -3.16
CA LEU A 269 -8.18 -5.01 -4.06
C LEU A 269 -7.60 -4.97 -5.48
N PHE A 270 -7.33 -3.78 -6.01
CA PHE A 270 -6.85 -3.61 -7.37
C PHE A 270 -5.42 -4.13 -7.54
N THR A 271 -4.53 -3.93 -6.55
CA THR A 271 -3.16 -4.44 -6.60
C THR A 271 -3.12 -5.97 -6.62
N ASP A 272 -3.95 -6.65 -5.83
CA ASP A 272 -4.13 -8.11 -5.87
C ASP A 272 -4.72 -8.59 -7.21
N ARG A 273 -5.70 -7.88 -7.76
CA ARG A 273 -6.25 -8.16 -9.10
C ARG A 273 -5.19 -7.99 -10.20
N TYR A 274 -4.37 -6.95 -10.12
CA TYR A 274 -3.28 -6.71 -11.08
C TYR A 274 -2.22 -7.81 -11.00
N LEU A 275 -1.79 -8.18 -9.79
CA LEU A 275 -0.76 -9.21 -9.56
C LEU A 275 -1.23 -10.64 -9.88
N SER A 276 -2.53 -10.85 -10.05
CA SER A 276 -3.14 -12.09 -10.55
C SER A 276 -3.58 -11.95 -12.00
N GLU A 277 -4.81 -11.51 -12.22
CA GLU A 277 -5.46 -11.35 -13.52
C GLU A 277 -4.63 -10.50 -14.50
N GLY A 278 -4.10 -9.37 -14.03
CA GLY A 278 -3.27 -8.47 -14.85
C GLY A 278 -1.99 -9.15 -15.36
N LEU A 279 -1.42 -10.09 -14.59
CA LEU A 279 -0.27 -10.90 -15.00
C LEU A 279 -0.66 -12.20 -15.73
N GLY A 280 -1.95 -12.48 -15.93
CA GLY A 280 -2.43 -13.73 -16.51
C GLY A 280 -2.23 -14.94 -15.59
N LEU A 281 -2.20 -14.72 -14.28
CA LEU A 281 -2.02 -15.77 -13.27
C LEU A 281 -3.35 -16.09 -12.58
N PRO A 282 -3.60 -17.36 -12.21
CA PRO A 282 -4.73 -17.68 -11.34
C PRO A 282 -4.52 -17.02 -9.98
N ARG A 283 -5.58 -16.43 -9.44
CA ARG A 283 -5.57 -15.91 -8.07
C ARG A 283 -5.42 -17.06 -7.08
N LEU A 284 -4.63 -16.86 -6.01
CA LEU A 284 -4.39 -17.93 -5.02
C LEU A 284 -5.68 -18.33 -4.32
N PRO A 285 -6.00 -19.64 -4.23
CA PRO A 285 -7.15 -20.10 -3.48
C PRO A 285 -6.99 -19.82 -1.98
N GLY A 286 -8.08 -19.46 -1.30
CA GLY A 286 -8.07 -19.15 0.13
C GLY A 286 -7.78 -17.69 0.49
N LEU A 287 -7.42 -16.84 -0.48
CA LEU A 287 -7.53 -15.39 -0.29
C LEU A 287 -9.02 -14.99 -0.36
N PRO A 288 -9.54 -14.22 0.61
CA PRO A 288 -10.90 -13.70 0.58
C PRO A 288 -11.21 -13.00 -0.74
N GLY A 289 -12.42 -13.24 -1.27
CA GLY A 289 -12.90 -12.56 -2.47
C GLY A 289 -13.29 -11.11 -2.18
N ARG A 290 -13.66 -10.36 -3.24
CA ARG A 290 -14.08 -8.95 -3.13
C ARG A 290 -15.22 -8.77 -2.12
N ARG A 291 -16.30 -9.54 -2.24
CA ARG A 291 -17.48 -9.43 -1.36
C ARG A 291 -17.13 -9.64 0.12
N GLU A 292 -16.36 -10.69 0.42
CA GLU A 292 -15.93 -10.99 1.80
C GLU A 292 -14.98 -9.91 2.34
N THR A 293 -14.06 -9.42 1.50
CA THR A 293 -13.12 -8.35 1.86
C THR A 293 -13.85 -7.05 2.18
N VAL A 294 -14.79 -6.63 1.33
CA VAL A 294 -15.64 -5.44 1.53
C VAL A 294 -16.46 -5.56 2.82
N ALA A 295 -17.12 -6.70 3.04
CA ALA A 295 -17.93 -6.92 4.23
C ALA A 295 -17.07 -6.90 5.52
N THR A 296 -15.90 -7.56 5.49
CA THR A 296 -14.96 -7.56 6.61
C THR A 296 -14.47 -6.13 6.90
N TYR A 297 -14.12 -5.37 5.86
CA TYR A 297 -13.61 -4.02 6.02
C TYR A 297 -14.66 -3.05 6.58
N ALA A 298 -15.89 -3.11 6.05
CA ALA A 298 -17.03 -2.35 6.57
C ALA A 298 -17.27 -2.64 8.06
N SER A 299 -17.22 -3.91 8.46
CA SER A 299 -17.35 -4.31 9.87
C SER A 299 -16.22 -3.75 10.74
N LEU A 300 -14.98 -3.75 10.26
CA LEU A 300 -13.83 -3.21 10.99
C LEU A 300 -13.90 -1.69 11.19
N LEU A 301 -14.40 -0.97 10.19
CA LEU A 301 -14.64 0.48 10.27
C LEU A 301 -15.90 0.83 11.09
N GLY A 302 -16.84 -0.10 11.23
CA GLY A 302 -18.11 0.13 11.92
C GLY A 302 -19.10 0.97 11.11
N ARG A 303 -18.92 1.05 9.78
CA ARG A 303 -19.84 1.75 8.87
C ARG A 303 -19.89 1.07 7.49
N PRO A 304 -21.00 1.22 6.73
CA PRO A 304 -21.02 0.80 5.34
C PRO A 304 -20.01 1.61 4.51
N LEU A 305 -19.50 0.97 3.46
CA LEU A 305 -18.66 1.61 2.45
C LEU A 305 -19.55 2.20 1.35
N ARG A 306 -19.15 3.33 0.79
CA ARG A 306 -19.91 4.04 -0.26
C ARG A 306 -19.08 4.16 -1.53
N ASP A 307 -19.75 4.33 -2.66
CA ASP A 307 -19.14 4.72 -3.93
C ASP A 307 -17.99 3.80 -4.39
N LEU A 308 -18.04 2.50 -4.04
CA LEU A 308 -16.93 1.57 -4.29
C LEU A 308 -16.57 1.44 -5.78
N ALA A 309 -17.56 1.54 -6.68
CA ALA A 309 -17.30 1.52 -8.12
C ALA A 309 -16.42 2.70 -8.55
N PHE A 310 -16.64 3.89 -7.96
CA PHE A 310 -15.78 5.03 -8.19
C PHE A 310 -14.35 4.77 -7.71
N TYR A 311 -14.20 4.30 -6.47
CA TYR A 311 -12.87 4.07 -5.91
C TYR A 311 -12.12 2.94 -6.63
N ASP A 312 -12.82 1.92 -7.15
CA ASP A 312 -12.23 0.88 -8.00
C ASP A 312 -11.65 1.45 -9.30
N VAL A 313 -12.43 2.28 -10.00
CA VAL A 313 -11.97 2.96 -11.23
C VAL A 313 -10.81 3.90 -10.91
N PHE A 314 -10.89 4.63 -9.80
CA PHE A 314 -9.82 5.54 -9.38
C PHE A 314 -8.52 4.79 -9.04
N ALA A 315 -8.60 3.67 -8.32
CA ALA A 315 -7.45 2.81 -8.04
C ALA A 315 -6.82 2.29 -9.33
N ALA A 316 -7.64 1.79 -10.27
CA ALA A 316 -7.17 1.31 -11.57
C ALA A 316 -6.51 2.42 -12.40
N PHE A 317 -7.10 3.61 -12.40
CA PHE A 317 -6.61 4.80 -13.09
C PHE A 317 -5.24 5.23 -12.54
N ARG A 318 -5.15 5.44 -11.21
CA ARG A 318 -3.93 5.85 -10.53
C ARG A 318 -2.82 4.80 -10.68
N PHE A 319 -3.14 3.51 -10.60
CA PHE A 319 -2.17 2.43 -10.84
C PHE A 319 -1.69 2.41 -12.30
N GLY A 320 -2.57 2.73 -13.26
CA GLY A 320 -2.21 2.95 -14.66
C GLY A 320 -1.16 4.04 -14.84
N LEU A 321 -1.33 5.18 -14.16
CA LEU A 321 -0.36 6.26 -14.16
C LEU A 321 1.02 5.79 -13.65
N LEU A 322 1.05 5.15 -12.48
CA LEU A 322 2.29 4.65 -11.87
C LEU A 322 2.99 3.59 -12.73
N THR A 323 2.24 2.64 -13.29
CA THR A 323 2.81 1.58 -14.14
C THR A 323 3.28 2.11 -15.49
N SER A 324 2.67 3.16 -16.03
CA SER A 324 3.20 3.87 -17.20
C SER A 324 4.56 4.48 -16.88
N ARG A 325 4.66 5.21 -15.75
CA ARG A 325 5.93 5.80 -15.31
C ARG A 325 6.99 4.74 -15.07
N LEU A 326 6.65 3.66 -14.38
CA LEU A 326 7.54 2.52 -14.16
C LEU A 326 8.04 1.95 -15.48
N THR A 327 7.15 1.71 -16.45
CA THR A 327 7.52 1.18 -17.78
C THR A 327 8.51 2.09 -18.49
N ARG A 328 8.31 3.41 -18.41
CA ARG A 328 9.22 4.41 -19.00
C ARG A 328 10.58 4.40 -18.31
N LEU A 329 10.62 4.38 -16.98
CA LEU A 329 11.88 4.35 -16.20
C LEU A 329 12.68 3.06 -16.46
N MET A 330 12.00 1.91 -16.52
CA MET A 330 12.63 0.64 -16.89
C MET A 330 13.27 0.73 -18.28
N THR A 331 12.52 1.24 -19.26
CA THR A 331 13.00 1.40 -20.64
C THR A 331 14.20 2.35 -20.71
N SER A 332 14.14 3.51 -20.05
CA SER A 332 15.25 4.49 -20.06
C SER A 332 16.50 4.01 -19.31
N THR A 333 16.36 3.01 -18.44
CA THR A 333 17.49 2.40 -17.72
C THR A 333 17.99 1.10 -18.36
N GLY A 334 17.56 0.79 -19.59
CA GLY A 334 18.00 -0.38 -20.34
C GLY A 334 17.36 -1.70 -19.89
N ILE A 335 16.36 -1.65 -18.99
CA ILE A 335 15.57 -2.83 -18.62
C ILE A 335 14.51 -3.03 -19.70
N HIS A 336 14.84 -3.86 -20.68
CA HIS A 336 13.93 -4.21 -21.76
C HIS A 336 13.01 -5.35 -21.36
N TRP A 337 11.71 -5.19 -21.63
CA TRP A 337 10.71 -6.20 -21.36
C TRP A 337 10.73 -7.28 -22.45
N SER A 338 11.36 -8.43 -22.17
CA SER A 338 11.43 -9.58 -23.07
C SER A 338 10.24 -10.53 -22.84
N GLY A 339 9.03 -10.14 -23.26
CA GLY A 339 7.88 -11.06 -23.37
C GLY A 339 6.54 -10.52 -22.88
N GLY A 340 5.55 -10.48 -23.78
CA GLY A 340 4.17 -10.10 -23.48
C GLY A 340 3.95 -8.60 -23.25
N ARG A 341 2.78 -8.24 -22.70
CA ARG A 341 2.42 -6.85 -22.39
C ARG A 341 3.34 -6.27 -21.31
N THR A 342 3.75 -5.02 -21.47
CA THR A 342 4.46 -4.23 -20.43
C THR A 342 3.60 -4.07 -19.17
N PRO A 343 4.18 -3.66 -18.02
CA PRO A 343 3.41 -3.39 -16.82
C PRO A 343 2.21 -2.46 -17.07
N TYR A 344 2.42 -1.38 -17.83
CA TYR A 344 1.37 -0.45 -18.21
C TYR A 344 0.29 -1.08 -19.10
N LEU A 345 0.67 -1.79 -20.17
CA LEU A 345 -0.31 -2.39 -21.08
C LEU A 345 -1.20 -3.45 -20.39
N ARG A 346 -0.68 -4.14 -19.38
CA ARG A 346 -1.49 -5.02 -18.52
C ARG A 346 -2.51 -4.22 -17.72
N CYS A 347 -2.08 -3.11 -17.13
CA CYS A 347 -2.96 -2.23 -16.37
C CYS A 347 -4.00 -1.55 -17.25
N ALA A 348 -3.64 -1.05 -18.42
CA ALA A 348 -4.56 -0.39 -19.36
C ALA A 348 -5.73 -1.30 -19.77
N VAL A 349 -5.46 -2.58 -20.01
CA VAL A 349 -6.50 -3.58 -20.31
C VAL A 349 -7.39 -3.84 -19.10
N LEU A 350 -6.81 -3.89 -17.90
CA LEU A 350 -7.56 -4.10 -16.68
C LEU A 350 -8.41 -2.86 -16.32
N LEU A 351 -7.88 -1.66 -16.51
CA LEU A 351 -8.59 -0.39 -16.35
C LEU A 351 -9.79 -0.31 -17.29
N ALA A 352 -9.62 -0.67 -18.57
CA ALA A 352 -10.74 -0.73 -19.51
C ALA A 352 -11.87 -1.64 -18.99
N ARG A 353 -11.51 -2.81 -18.47
CA ARG A 353 -12.49 -3.76 -17.91
C ARG A 353 -13.17 -3.22 -16.64
N VAL A 354 -12.42 -2.61 -15.73
CA VAL A 354 -12.99 -1.99 -14.52
C VAL A 354 -13.98 -0.87 -14.87
N LEU A 355 -13.68 -0.08 -15.92
CA LEU A 355 -14.62 0.92 -16.43
C LEU A 355 -15.90 0.29 -17.00
N ASP A 356 -15.78 -0.79 -17.78
CA ASP A 356 -16.94 -1.46 -18.35
C ASP A 356 -17.81 -2.07 -17.23
N GLU A 357 -17.20 -2.69 -16.20
CA GLU A 357 -17.87 -3.19 -15.00
C GLU A 357 -18.62 -2.08 -14.23
N ALA A 358 -18.05 -0.89 -14.15
CA ALA A 358 -18.66 0.27 -13.49
C ALA A 358 -19.80 0.89 -14.32
N GLY A 359 -19.68 0.92 -15.66
CA GLY A 359 -20.69 1.45 -16.58
C GLY A 359 -21.92 0.56 -16.73
N ASP A 360 -21.75 -0.76 -16.66
CA ASP A 360 -22.84 -1.74 -16.78
C ASP A 360 -23.68 -1.87 -15.48
N GLY A 361 -23.33 -1.15 -14.41
CA GLY A 361 -23.95 -1.30 -13.08
C GLY A 361 -23.71 -2.69 -12.46
N THR A 362 -22.74 -3.46 -12.98
CA THR A 362 -22.46 -4.83 -12.55
C THR A 362 -21.51 -4.91 -11.36
N SER A 363 -21.06 -3.78 -10.82
CA SER A 363 -20.46 -3.73 -9.48
C SER A 363 -21.54 -4.19 -8.48
N SER A 364 -21.42 -5.42 -7.97
CA SER A 364 -22.41 -6.03 -7.07
C SER A 364 -22.95 -5.02 -6.06
N PRO A 365 -24.27 -4.76 -6.02
CA PRO A 365 -24.85 -3.81 -5.09
C PRO A 365 -24.69 -4.38 -3.67
N VAL A 366 -23.81 -3.79 -2.88
CA VAL A 366 -23.82 -3.98 -1.43
C VAL A 366 -24.68 -2.85 -0.85
N GLY A 367 -25.99 -3.04 -0.93
CA GLY A 367 -26.99 -2.26 -0.19
C GLY A 367 -27.60 -3.13 0.92
N PRO A 368 -28.04 -2.55 2.05
CA PRO A 368 -28.57 -3.29 3.18
C PRO A 368 -30.01 -3.72 2.85
N GLY A 369 -30.22 -4.99 2.50
CA GLY A 369 -31.56 -5.47 2.16
C GLY A 369 -31.69 -6.95 1.83
N ALA A 370 -30.76 -7.79 2.27
CA ALA A 370 -30.82 -9.23 2.05
C ALA A 370 -30.66 -9.99 3.36
N GLU A 371 -31.57 -9.76 4.31
CA GLU A 371 -31.68 -10.57 5.54
C GLU A 371 -32.97 -11.39 5.64
N ASP A 372 -33.91 -11.33 4.69
CA ASP A 372 -35.24 -11.96 4.87
C ASP A 372 -35.51 -13.29 4.14
N GLU A 373 -34.53 -13.94 3.50
CA GLU A 373 -34.80 -15.20 2.75
C GLU A 373 -34.09 -16.47 3.23
N VAL A 374 -33.44 -16.47 4.41
CA VAL A 374 -32.83 -17.71 4.95
C VAL A 374 -33.57 -18.28 6.17
N GLN A 375 -34.53 -17.54 6.75
CA GLN A 375 -35.30 -18.01 7.91
C GLN A 375 -36.69 -18.56 7.52
N GLY A 376 -36.73 -19.51 6.58
CA GLY A 376 -38.00 -20.00 6.05
C GLY A 376 -38.03 -21.46 5.60
N ARG A 377 -37.10 -22.31 6.01
CA ARG A 377 -37.13 -23.76 5.67
C ARG A 377 -36.54 -24.66 6.75
N HIS A 378 -36.91 -24.48 8.01
CA HIS A 378 -36.79 -25.53 9.02
C HIS A 378 -37.86 -25.40 10.08
N ASP A 379 -39.12 -25.69 9.73
CA ASP A 379 -40.07 -26.20 10.71
C ASP A 379 -41.24 -26.92 10.06
N ARG A 380 -41.08 -28.22 9.81
CA ARG A 380 -42.19 -29.18 9.67
C ARG A 380 -41.69 -30.57 10.05
N ARG A 381 -41.63 -30.86 11.35
CA ARG A 381 -41.78 -32.22 11.90
C ARG A 381 -42.48 -32.15 13.26
N GLN A 382 -43.23 -33.20 13.56
CA GLN A 382 -44.11 -33.48 14.72
C GLN A 382 -45.56 -33.02 14.50
N HIS A 383 -46.62 -33.82 14.71
CA HIS A 383 -46.82 -35.22 15.11
C HIS A 383 -48.28 -35.61 14.73
N PRO A 384 -48.65 -36.90 14.67
CA PRO A 384 -49.99 -37.34 14.25
C PRO A 384 -50.97 -37.33 15.43
N GLY A 385 -52.13 -36.71 15.23
CA GLY A 385 -53.29 -36.76 16.13
C GLY A 385 -54.35 -37.71 15.61
N HIS A 386 -54.82 -38.57 16.49
CA HIS A 386 -55.79 -39.65 16.29
C HIS A 386 -57.24 -39.14 16.46
N HIS A 387 -58.21 -39.95 15.99
CA HIS A 387 -59.68 -39.77 15.99
C HIS A 387 -60.22 -38.82 14.93
N GLY A 388 -61.23 -39.15 14.13
CA GLY A 388 -62.19 -40.25 14.19
C GLY A 388 -63.53 -39.72 13.66
N ASP A 389 -64.20 -40.56 12.89
CA ASP A 389 -65.65 -40.64 12.68
C ASP A 389 -66.30 -40.12 11.39
N GLN A 390 -67.03 -41.08 10.79
CA GLN A 390 -68.24 -41.09 9.96
C GLN A 390 -68.68 -39.81 9.23
N ASP A 391 -68.93 -39.90 7.91
CA ASP A 391 -70.25 -40.31 7.38
C ASP A 391 -70.30 -40.25 5.83
N ARG A 392 -70.90 -41.30 5.26
CA ARG A 392 -71.54 -41.46 3.94
C ARG A 392 -70.71 -41.50 2.65
#